data_AF-A0A4Y7J1E2-F1
#
_entry.id   AF-A0A4Y7J1E2-F1
#
_cell.length_a   1.000
_cell.length_b   1.000
_cell.length_c   1.000
_cell.angle_alpha   90.00
_cell.angle_beta   90.00
_cell.angle_gamma   90.00
#
_symmetry.space_group_name_H-M   'P 1'
#
loop_
_entity.id
_entity.type
_entity.pdbx_description
1 polymer ?
#
loop_
_entity_poly.entity_id
_entity_poly.type
_entity_poly.pdbx_seq_one_letter_code
_entity_poly.pdbx_strand_id
1 'polypeptide(L)'
;MKSLEVFHTYALNRKRTSERYEFKFAGNDARAECDVLKDQISQLEGDRLSLRGWVSGLQIDNYDWRARSDHHCALSGQLARSLEVSNMLNLALLDENHTLSDANRGLKNNKLSFDNAYYRISRDRNFLENSIQFQKNISNDLSSELAKLSKEMDESCQSRDQALEDLRLFQSANHHSVISHDLRVVVSPEAKECLTKDLKERDSMSRQFSAFSRLVTEVSQERDDLRRDKKELEHSYLVLDQKYQYFADESERKYSKSSQRRVNEEPQLAVNWVCEKYNLPREVYPQVPVGDDEEEEVPVEKGGGANVVGEDVLNKKLDVDTSSHSSVT
;
A
#
# COMPACT_ATOMS: atom_id res chain seq x y z
N MET A 1 31.16 99.88 109.82
CA MET A 1 30.42 100.11 108.55
C MET A 1 31.24 99.87 107.28
N LYS A 2 32.55 100.16 107.22
CA LYS A 2 33.37 99.98 106.00
C LYS A 2 33.64 98.53 105.53
N SER A 3 33.46 97.50 106.37
CA SER A 3 33.69 96.09 105.99
C SER A 3 32.50 95.46 105.24
N LEU A 4 31.28 95.99 105.43
CA LEU A 4 30.06 95.44 104.82
C LEU A 4 29.95 95.84 103.34
N GLU A 5 30.37 97.05 102.98
CA GLU A 5 30.40 97.53 101.59
C GLU A 5 31.39 96.73 100.73
N VAL A 6 32.56 96.38 101.26
CA VAL A 6 33.56 95.58 100.54
C VAL A 6 33.06 94.17 100.26
N PHE A 7 32.41 93.53 101.24
CA PHE A 7 31.81 92.19 101.07
C PHE A 7 30.66 92.21 100.07
N HIS A 8 29.82 93.25 100.11
CA HIS A 8 28.68 93.37 99.20
C HIS A 8 29.14 93.61 97.75
N THR A 9 30.22 94.38 97.56
CA THR A 9 30.80 94.65 96.25
C THR A 9 31.50 93.40 95.68
N TYR A 10 32.18 92.62 96.53
CA TYR A 10 32.81 91.37 96.12
C TYR A 10 31.78 90.29 95.74
N ALA A 11 30.70 90.16 96.51
CA ALA A 11 29.60 89.24 96.21
C ALA A 11 28.88 89.60 94.89
N LEU A 12 28.64 90.89 94.64
CA LEU A 12 28.04 91.37 93.38
C LEU A 12 28.96 91.11 92.18
N ASN A 13 30.27 91.30 92.32
CA ASN A 13 31.23 91.00 91.25
C ASN A 13 31.36 89.50 90.98
N ARG A 14 31.29 88.64 92.01
CA ARG A 14 31.28 87.18 91.84
C ARG A 14 30.00 86.70 91.15
N LYS A 15 28.85 87.30 91.47
CA LYS A 15 27.57 86.98 90.81
C LYS A 15 27.55 87.42 89.35
N ARG A 16 27.99 88.65 89.05
CA ARG A 16 28.11 89.17 87.67
C ARG A 16 29.09 88.38 86.81
N THR A 17 30.19 87.89 87.39
CA THR A 17 31.14 87.04 86.66
C THR A 17 30.54 85.67 86.38
N SER A 18 29.89 85.03 87.37
CA SER A 18 29.15 83.76 87.18
C SER A 18 28.11 83.84 86.07
N GLU A 19 27.24 84.86 86.10
CA GLU A 19 26.19 85.08 85.09
C GLU A 19 26.80 85.31 83.68
N ARG A 20 27.97 85.95 83.60
CA ARG A 20 28.69 86.17 82.33
C ARG A 20 29.34 84.90 81.78
N TYR A 21 29.76 83.98 82.66
CA TYR A 21 30.26 82.67 82.23
C TYR A 21 29.10 81.77 81.80
N GLU A 22 28.00 81.71 82.54
CA GLU A 22 26.80 80.95 82.17
C GLU A 22 26.21 81.39 80.83
N PHE A 23 26.14 82.70 80.57
CA PHE A 23 25.69 83.21 79.26
C PHE A 23 26.65 82.86 78.11
N LYS A 24 27.96 82.84 78.38
CA LYS A 24 28.96 82.41 77.39
C LYS A 24 28.89 80.91 77.11
N PHE A 25 28.64 80.09 78.11
CA PHE A 25 28.44 78.65 77.95
C PHE A 25 27.16 78.36 77.18
N ALA A 26 26.03 78.95 77.56
CA ALA A 26 24.77 78.82 76.83
C ALA A 26 24.87 79.31 75.37
N GLY A 27 25.60 80.40 75.12
CA GLY A 27 25.86 80.91 73.76
C GLY A 27 26.86 80.09 72.94
N ASN A 28 27.64 79.22 73.58
CA ASN A 28 28.52 78.25 72.92
C ASN A 28 27.77 76.94 72.65
N ASP A 29 26.93 76.48 73.58
CA ASP A 29 26.07 75.30 73.41
C ASP A 29 25.04 75.52 72.28
N ALA A 30 24.38 76.68 72.25
CA ALA A 30 23.46 77.03 71.17
C ALA A 30 24.16 77.14 69.80
N ARG A 31 25.45 77.52 69.77
CA ARG A 31 26.24 77.54 68.54
C ARG A 31 26.62 76.14 68.08
N ALA A 32 27.00 75.27 69.01
CA ALA A 32 27.28 73.87 68.72
C ALA A 32 26.02 73.15 68.20
N GLU A 33 24.86 73.38 68.80
CA GLU A 33 23.58 72.85 68.28
C GLU A 33 23.26 73.40 66.88
N CYS A 34 23.49 74.69 66.63
CA CYS A 34 23.28 75.28 65.31
C CYS A 34 24.20 74.67 64.25
N ASP A 35 25.45 74.34 64.60
CA ASP A 35 26.39 73.72 63.66
C ASP A 35 26.03 72.25 63.39
N VAL A 36 25.61 71.50 64.42
CA VAL A 36 25.06 70.14 64.25
C VAL A 36 23.82 70.14 63.36
N LEU A 37 22.90 71.09 63.53
CA LEU A 37 21.71 71.20 62.69
C LEU A 37 22.06 71.56 61.23
N LYS A 38 23.07 72.41 61.00
CA LYS A 38 23.55 72.69 59.63
C LYS A 38 24.15 71.47 58.96
N ASP A 39 24.94 70.68 59.70
CA ASP A 39 25.53 69.45 59.19
C ASP A 39 24.44 68.43 58.84
N GLN A 40 23.42 68.29 59.70
CA GLN A 40 22.25 67.44 59.43
C GLN A 40 21.45 67.91 58.21
N ILE A 41 21.21 69.22 58.05
CA ILE A 41 20.55 69.78 56.87
C ILE A 41 21.37 69.49 55.61
N SER A 42 22.69 69.69 55.66
CA SER A 42 23.59 69.43 54.54
C SER A 42 23.59 67.95 54.15
N GLN A 43 23.55 67.04 55.13
CA GLN A 43 23.43 65.61 54.89
C GLN A 43 22.08 65.25 54.26
N LEU A 44 20.97 65.77 54.78
CA LEU A 44 19.63 65.53 54.23
C LEU A 44 19.47 66.11 52.81
N GLU A 45 20.09 67.24 52.50
CA GLU A 45 20.11 67.78 51.14
C GLU A 45 20.91 66.89 50.19
N GLY A 46 22.05 66.37 50.64
CA GLY A 46 22.83 65.37 49.92
C GLY A 46 22.03 64.11 49.64
N ASP A 47 21.36 63.56 50.65
CA ASP A 47 20.50 62.38 50.52
C ASP A 47 19.32 62.64 49.58
N ARG A 48 18.69 63.82 49.66
CA ARG A 48 17.60 64.22 48.76
C ARG A 48 18.05 64.30 47.31
N LEU A 49 19.23 64.88 47.05
CA LEU A 49 19.79 64.98 45.69
C LEU A 49 20.16 63.60 45.15
N SER A 50 20.75 62.74 45.99
CA SER A 50 21.01 61.34 45.64
C SER A 50 19.71 60.63 45.29
N LEU A 51 18.72 60.61 46.19
CA LEU A 51 17.42 59.97 45.94
C LEU A 51 16.73 60.49 44.68
N ARG A 52 16.82 61.80 44.38
CA ARG A 52 16.30 62.36 43.14
C ARG A 52 16.99 61.76 41.91
N GLY A 53 18.31 61.62 41.94
CA GLY A 53 19.07 60.97 40.87
C GLY A 53 18.68 59.50 40.68
N TRP A 54 18.49 58.76 41.78
CA TRP A 54 18.05 57.37 41.74
C TRP A 54 16.63 57.23 41.20
N VAL A 55 15.70 58.10 41.61
CA VAL A 55 14.31 58.11 41.10
C VAL A 55 14.30 58.45 39.61
N SER A 56 15.08 59.43 39.16
CA SER A 56 15.21 59.73 37.73
C SER A 56 15.87 58.60 36.93
N GLY A 57 16.80 57.83 37.52
CA GLY A 57 17.38 56.65 36.89
C GLY A 57 16.45 55.42 36.88
N LEU A 58 15.55 55.30 37.86
CA LEU A 58 14.52 54.26 37.95
C LEU A 58 13.24 54.59 37.21
N GLN A 59 13.09 55.85 36.77
CA GLN A 59 12.05 56.28 35.86
C GLN A 59 12.35 55.70 34.48
N ILE A 60 12.21 54.38 34.35
CA ILE A 60 12.03 53.73 33.06
C ILE A 60 10.89 54.48 32.40
N ASP A 61 11.19 55.18 31.32
CA ASP A 61 10.23 56.06 30.69
C ASP A 61 8.95 55.28 30.41
N ASN A 62 7.79 55.89 30.65
CA ASN A 62 6.50 55.27 30.30
C ASN A 62 6.45 54.79 28.84
N TYR A 63 7.31 55.37 27.98
CA TYR A 63 7.55 54.93 26.62
C TYR A 63 8.21 53.54 26.52
N ASP A 64 9.20 53.22 27.35
CA ASP A 64 9.86 51.91 27.35
C ASP A 64 8.94 50.79 27.82
N TRP A 65 8.10 51.05 28.83
CA TRP A 65 7.09 50.09 29.27
C TRP A 65 6.01 49.86 28.22
N ARG A 66 5.54 50.93 27.55
CA ARG A 66 4.60 50.80 26.44
C ARG A 66 5.21 50.03 25.27
N ALA A 67 6.43 50.35 24.86
CA ALA A 67 7.11 49.63 23.77
C ALA A 67 7.29 48.14 24.08
N ARG A 68 7.65 47.79 25.32
CA ARG A 68 7.73 46.39 25.76
C ARG A 68 6.36 45.71 25.81
N SER A 69 5.33 46.42 26.25
CA SER A 69 3.95 45.90 26.26
C SER A 69 3.42 45.67 24.84
N ASP A 70 3.62 46.61 23.92
CA ASP A 70 3.21 46.50 22.53
C ASP A 70 3.96 45.36 21.83
N HIS A 71 5.26 45.19 22.13
CA HIS A 71 6.05 44.06 21.65
C HIS A 71 5.50 42.72 22.17
N HIS A 72 5.15 42.64 23.46
CA HIS A 72 4.55 41.43 24.03
C HIS A 72 3.18 41.12 23.41
N CYS A 73 2.34 42.13 23.16
CA CYS A 73 1.08 41.98 22.43
C CYS A 73 1.30 41.47 21.01
N ALA A 74 2.30 42.00 20.30
CA ALA A 74 2.66 41.56 18.96
C ALA A 74 3.13 40.09 18.93
N LEU A 75 3.99 39.69 19.87
CA LEU A 75 4.45 38.31 20.04
C LEU A 75 3.31 37.37 20.39
N SER A 76 2.42 37.76 21.31
CA SER A 76 1.24 36.98 21.67
C SER A 76 0.30 36.79 20.47
N GLY A 77 0.14 37.83 19.64
CA GLY A 77 -0.64 37.74 18.41
C GLY A 77 0.01 36.83 17.35
N GLN A 78 1.34 36.86 17.23
CA GLN A 78 2.09 35.95 16.35
C GLN A 78 1.96 34.49 16.82
N LEU A 79 2.08 34.24 18.12
CA LEU A 79 1.92 32.91 18.70
C LEU A 79 0.49 32.38 18.49
N ALA A 80 -0.53 33.21 18.71
CA ALA A 80 -1.93 32.82 18.47
C ALA A 80 -2.17 32.40 17.01
N ARG A 81 -1.65 33.19 16.05
CA ARG A 81 -1.73 32.83 14.61
C ARG A 81 -0.96 31.56 14.28
N SER A 82 0.24 31.38 14.84
CA SER A 82 1.03 30.17 14.64
C SER A 82 0.32 28.92 15.17
N LEU A 83 -0.32 29.02 16.34
CA LEU A 83 -1.14 27.95 16.91
C LEU A 83 -2.39 27.67 16.06
N GLU A 84 -3.04 28.69 15.52
CA GLU A 84 -4.17 28.53 14.61
C GLU A 84 -3.77 27.80 13.32
N VAL A 85 -2.66 28.19 12.69
CA VAL A 85 -2.11 27.50 11.52
C VAL A 85 -1.74 26.05 11.86
N SER A 86 -1.10 25.83 13.02
CA SER A 86 -0.76 24.48 13.48
C SER A 86 -2.00 23.61 13.69
N ASN A 87 -3.08 24.16 14.27
CA ASN A 87 -4.34 23.46 14.44
C ASN A 87 -5.01 23.15 13.09
N MET A 88 -5.01 24.08 12.14
CA MET A 88 -5.54 23.82 10.80
C MET A 88 -4.76 22.73 10.07
N LEU A 89 -3.42 22.74 10.17
CA LEU A 89 -2.58 21.69 9.61
C LEU A 89 -2.87 20.33 10.26
N ASN A 90 -3.02 20.28 11.59
CA ASN A 90 -3.38 19.05 12.29
C ASN A 90 -4.74 18.50 11.84
N LEU A 91 -5.73 19.37 11.62
CA LEU A 91 -7.04 18.96 11.08
C LEU A 91 -6.92 18.42 9.65
N ALA A 92 -6.17 19.09 8.78
CA ALA A 92 -5.94 18.63 7.41
C ALA A 92 -5.25 17.25 7.37
N LEU A 93 -4.24 17.04 8.23
CA LEU A 93 -3.56 15.75 8.35
C LEU A 93 -4.48 14.66 8.92
N LEU A 94 -5.40 14.99 9.81
CA LEU A 94 -6.40 14.05 10.32
C LEU A 94 -7.39 13.66 9.22
N ASP A 95 -7.90 14.62 8.45
CA ASP A 95 -8.78 14.37 7.31
C ASP A 95 -8.10 13.49 6.26
N GLU A 96 -6.83 13.78 5.93
CA GLU A 96 -6.05 12.95 5.01
C GLU A 96 -5.86 11.53 5.55
N ASN A 97 -5.50 11.37 6.82
CA ASN A 97 -5.39 10.05 7.45
C ASN A 97 -6.71 9.28 7.39
N HIS A 98 -7.86 9.94 7.57
CA HIS A 98 -9.17 9.32 7.39
C HIS A 98 -9.38 8.85 5.95
N THR A 99 -9.09 9.69 4.95
CA THR A 99 -9.22 9.30 3.54
C THR A 99 -8.31 8.13 3.15
N LEU A 100 -7.07 8.12 3.64
CA LEU A 100 -6.12 7.03 3.41
C LEU A 100 -6.57 5.74 4.11
N SER A 101 -7.13 5.85 5.31
CA SER A 101 -7.71 4.70 6.04
C SER A 101 -8.89 4.10 5.26
N ASP A 102 -9.78 4.93 4.72
CA ASP A 102 -10.91 4.47 3.92
C ASP A 102 -10.47 3.85 2.59
N ALA A 103 -9.48 4.44 1.93
CA ALA A 103 -8.87 3.86 0.72
C ALA A 103 -8.24 2.49 1.01
N ASN A 104 -7.51 2.35 2.13
CA ASN A 104 -6.91 1.08 2.54
C ASN A 104 -7.98 0.02 2.86
N ARG A 105 -9.10 0.43 3.50
CA ARG A 105 -10.25 -0.45 3.71
C ARG A 105 -10.86 -0.91 2.38
N GLY A 106 -10.98 -0.02 1.41
CA GLY A 106 -11.42 -0.34 0.05
C GLY A 106 -10.51 -1.36 -0.64
N LEU A 107 -9.19 -1.15 -0.58
CA LEU A 107 -8.20 -2.08 -1.13
C LEU A 107 -8.27 -3.46 -0.46
N LYS A 108 -8.44 -3.52 0.86
CA LYS A 108 -8.59 -4.78 1.60
C LYS A 108 -9.85 -5.54 1.18
N ASN A 109 -10.96 -4.84 0.97
CA ASN A 109 -12.19 -5.47 0.48
C ASN A 109 -12.03 -6.00 -0.95
N ASN A 110 -11.37 -5.24 -1.83
CA ASN A 110 -11.07 -5.67 -3.19
C ASN A 110 -10.17 -6.90 -3.19
N LYS A 111 -9.12 -6.92 -2.35
CA LYS A 111 -8.25 -8.09 -2.17
C LYS A 111 -9.04 -9.32 -1.75
N LEU A 112 -9.91 -9.20 -0.75
CA LEU A 112 -10.78 -10.31 -0.32
C LEU A 112 -11.69 -10.80 -1.45
N SER A 113 -12.19 -9.89 -2.29
CA SER A 113 -12.97 -10.26 -3.48
C SER A 113 -12.14 -11.04 -4.50
N PHE A 114 -10.91 -10.58 -4.78
CA PHE A 114 -10.00 -11.29 -5.69
C PHE A 114 -9.60 -12.65 -5.14
N ASP A 115 -9.26 -12.74 -3.85
CA ASP A 115 -8.90 -14.00 -3.21
C ASP A 115 -10.07 -14.99 -3.29
N ASN A 116 -11.31 -14.55 -3.04
CA ASN A 116 -12.51 -15.40 -3.18
C ASN A 116 -12.73 -15.85 -4.63
N ALA A 117 -12.57 -14.96 -5.62
CA ALA A 117 -12.65 -15.32 -7.03
C ALA A 117 -11.57 -16.34 -7.41
N TYR A 118 -10.35 -16.14 -6.94
CA TYR A 118 -9.23 -17.06 -7.15
C TYR A 118 -9.51 -18.44 -6.54
N TYR A 119 -10.04 -18.51 -5.32
CA TYR A 119 -10.44 -19.78 -4.69
C TYR A 119 -11.52 -20.51 -5.50
N ARG A 120 -12.50 -19.79 -6.04
CA ARG A 120 -13.53 -20.38 -6.92
C ARG A 120 -12.92 -20.94 -8.21
N ILE A 121 -12.09 -20.16 -8.89
CA ILE A 121 -11.42 -20.60 -10.13
C ILE A 121 -10.51 -21.81 -9.86
N SER A 122 -9.77 -21.81 -8.76
CA SER A 122 -8.93 -22.94 -8.36
C SER A 122 -9.75 -24.21 -8.11
N ARG A 123 -10.91 -24.07 -7.46
CA ARG A 123 -11.84 -25.19 -7.26
C ARG A 123 -12.40 -25.71 -8.57
N ASP A 124 -12.84 -24.82 -9.46
CA ASP A 124 -13.41 -25.19 -10.76
C ASP A 124 -12.36 -25.86 -11.64
N ARG A 125 -11.11 -25.37 -11.63
CA ARG A 125 -9.97 -26.01 -12.28
C ARG A 125 -9.77 -27.45 -11.80
N ASN A 126 -9.79 -27.68 -10.49
CA ASN A 126 -9.66 -29.04 -9.93
C ASN A 126 -10.81 -29.94 -10.34
N PHE A 127 -12.04 -29.42 -10.39
CA PHE A 127 -13.20 -30.16 -10.90
C PHE A 127 -13.05 -30.53 -12.37
N LEU A 128 -12.62 -29.58 -13.20
CA LEU A 128 -12.41 -29.78 -14.63
C LEU A 128 -11.29 -30.80 -14.88
N GLU A 129 -10.19 -30.71 -14.12
CA GLU A 129 -9.06 -31.64 -14.22
C GLU A 129 -9.46 -33.07 -13.87
N ASN A 130 -10.24 -33.24 -12.79
CA ASN A 130 -10.82 -34.54 -12.43
C ASN A 130 -11.80 -35.05 -13.50
N SER A 131 -12.64 -34.18 -14.07
CA SER A 131 -13.59 -34.54 -15.13
C SER A 131 -12.88 -35.00 -16.41
N ILE A 132 -11.85 -34.27 -16.84
CA ILE A 132 -11.02 -34.65 -17.99
C ILE A 132 -10.34 -35.99 -17.75
N GLN A 133 -9.81 -36.23 -16.55
CA GLN A 133 -9.19 -37.51 -16.20
C GLN A 133 -10.20 -38.66 -16.20
N PHE A 134 -11.42 -38.41 -15.72
CA PHE A 134 -12.52 -39.38 -15.76
C PHE A 134 -12.94 -39.72 -17.20
N GLN A 135 -13.13 -38.71 -18.06
CA GLN A 135 -13.44 -38.92 -19.48
C GLN A 135 -12.30 -39.64 -20.21
N LYS A 136 -11.04 -39.38 -19.86
CA LYS A 136 -9.89 -40.10 -20.41
C LYS A 136 -9.96 -41.59 -20.08
N ASN A 137 -10.35 -41.94 -18.84
CA ASN A 137 -10.52 -43.34 -18.45
C ASN A 137 -11.66 -43.99 -19.24
N ILE A 138 -12.83 -43.33 -19.37
CA ILE A 138 -13.95 -43.83 -20.18
C ILE A 138 -13.51 -44.03 -21.65
N SER A 139 -12.80 -43.05 -22.22
CA SER A 139 -12.31 -43.14 -23.60
C SER A 139 -11.35 -44.32 -23.79
N ASN A 140 -10.51 -44.61 -22.80
CA ASN A 140 -9.62 -45.78 -22.83
C ASN A 140 -10.40 -47.09 -22.74
N ASP A 141 -11.41 -47.15 -21.87
CA ASP A 141 -12.28 -48.32 -21.72
C ASP A 141 -13.04 -48.63 -23.01
N LEU A 142 -13.68 -47.61 -23.61
CA LEU A 142 -14.38 -47.71 -24.89
C LEU A 142 -13.43 -48.12 -26.03
N SER A 143 -12.21 -47.57 -26.05
CA SER A 143 -11.20 -47.97 -27.04
C SER A 143 -10.78 -49.44 -26.86
N SER A 144 -10.69 -49.92 -25.62
CA SER A 144 -10.38 -51.31 -25.33
C SER A 144 -11.51 -52.26 -25.76
N GLU A 145 -12.77 -51.88 -25.54
CA GLU A 145 -13.92 -52.64 -26.02
C GLU A 145 -14.01 -52.66 -27.53
N LEU A 146 -13.75 -51.52 -28.19
CA LEU A 146 -13.73 -51.43 -29.64
C LEU A 146 -12.63 -52.32 -30.25
N ALA A 147 -11.45 -52.38 -29.62
CA ALA A 147 -10.37 -53.27 -30.02
C ALA A 147 -10.75 -54.76 -29.86
N LYS A 148 -11.46 -55.12 -28.78
CA LYS A 148 -11.98 -56.49 -28.58
C LYS A 148 -13.01 -56.86 -29.64
N LEU A 149 -14.00 -56.00 -29.86
CA LEU A 149 -15.05 -56.20 -30.86
C LEU A 149 -14.47 -56.29 -32.29
N SER A 150 -13.46 -55.48 -32.61
CA SER A 150 -12.75 -55.57 -33.90
C SER A 150 -12.08 -56.93 -34.05
N LYS A 151 -11.39 -57.42 -33.01
CA LYS A 151 -10.71 -58.72 -33.02
C LYS A 151 -11.70 -59.88 -33.15
N GLU A 152 -12.84 -59.84 -32.46
CA GLU A 152 -13.91 -60.84 -32.59
C GLU A 152 -14.50 -60.85 -34.01
N MET A 153 -14.67 -59.67 -34.62
CA MET A 153 -15.15 -59.55 -36.00
C MET A 153 -14.15 -60.13 -37.00
N ASP A 154 -12.85 -59.85 -36.83
CA ASP A 154 -11.78 -60.38 -37.67
C ASP A 154 -11.71 -61.92 -37.55
N GLU A 155 -11.78 -62.46 -36.33
CA GLU A 155 -11.82 -63.90 -36.07
C GLU A 155 -13.06 -64.57 -36.69
N SER A 156 -14.23 -63.94 -36.58
CA SER A 156 -15.47 -64.42 -37.21
C SER A 156 -15.38 -64.41 -38.75
N CYS A 157 -14.80 -63.36 -39.33
CA CYS A 157 -14.56 -63.28 -40.77
C CYS A 157 -13.60 -64.37 -41.24
N GLN A 158 -12.49 -64.59 -40.53
CA GLN A 158 -11.54 -65.66 -40.83
C GLN A 158 -12.17 -67.04 -40.73
N SER A 159 -12.95 -67.33 -39.67
CA SER A 159 -13.65 -68.59 -39.52
C SER A 159 -14.65 -68.84 -40.65
N ARG A 160 -15.33 -67.79 -41.12
CA ARG A 160 -16.28 -67.89 -42.23
C ARG A 160 -15.58 -68.10 -43.57
N ASP A 161 -14.49 -67.38 -43.81
CA ASP A 161 -13.71 -67.52 -45.04
C ASP A 161 -13.08 -68.93 -45.10
N GLN A 162 -12.63 -69.46 -43.96
CA GLN A 162 -12.22 -70.86 -43.82
C GLN A 162 -13.35 -71.84 -44.17
N ALA A 163 -14.55 -71.64 -43.62
CA ALA A 163 -15.71 -72.50 -43.90
C ALA A 163 -16.16 -72.43 -45.37
N LEU A 164 -16.05 -71.26 -46.01
CA LEU A 164 -16.31 -71.09 -47.45
C LEU A 164 -15.26 -71.81 -48.31
N GLU A 165 -14.00 -71.80 -47.89
CA GLU A 165 -12.93 -72.50 -48.59
C GLU A 165 -13.06 -74.02 -48.41
N ASP A 166 -13.45 -74.50 -47.23
CA ASP A 166 -13.80 -75.90 -46.99
C ASP A 166 -14.98 -76.34 -47.87
N LEU A 167 -16.02 -75.50 -48.02
CA LEU A 167 -17.14 -75.75 -48.93
C LEU A 167 -16.69 -75.82 -50.40
N ARG A 168 -15.76 -74.97 -50.83
CA ARG A 168 -15.18 -75.03 -52.19
C ARG A 168 -14.34 -76.28 -52.39
N LEU A 169 -13.59 -76.72 -51.38
CA LEU A 169 -12.87 -77.99 -51.40
C LEU A 169 -13.84 -79.18 -51.51
N PHE A 170 -14.98 -79.15 -50.80
CA PHE A 170 -16.04 -80.15 -50.94
C PHE A 170 -16.70 -80.15 -52.33
N GLN A 171 -16.90 -78.99 -52.95
CA GLN A 171 -17.44 -78.90 -54.31
C GLN A 171 -16.45 -79.39 -55.36
N SER A 172 -15.17 -79.07 -55.21
CA SER A 172 -14.11 -79.54 -56.12
C SER A 172 -13.81 -81.04 -55.97
N ALA A 173 -13.90 -81.61 -54.75
CA ALA A 173 -13.82 -83.05 -54.52
C ALA A 173 -15.01 -83.83 -55.12
N ASN A 174 -16.18 -83.18 -55.24
CA ASN A 174 -17.37 -83.75 -55.89
C ASN A 174 -17.46 -83.47 -57.40
N HIS A 175 -16.45 -82.85 -58.00
CA HIS A 175 -16.30 -82.74 -59.45
C HIS A 175 -15.52 -83.94 -60.04
N HIS A 176 -15.88 -85.15 -59.63
CA HIS A 176 -15.83 -86.30 -60.52
C HIS A 176 -17.15 -86.38 -61.27
N SER A 177 -17.03 -86.36 -62.60
CA SER A 177 -18.11 -86.38 -63.59
C SER A 177 -19.29 -87.28 -63.21
N VAL A 178 -20.40 -86.67 -62.78
CA VAL A 178 -21.73 -87.24 -62.99
C VAL A 178 -22.56 -86.21 -63.75
N ILE A 179 -22.76 -86.55 -65.02
CA ILE A 179 -23.74 -85.97 -65.92
C ILE A 179 -25.12 -86.15 -65.28
N SER A 180 -25.83 -85.07 -64.97
CA SER A 180 -27.29 -85.01 -65.17
C SER A 180 -27.80 -83.58 -65.00
N HIS A 181 -28.45 -83.09 -66.06
CA HIS A 181 -29.43 -82.02 -65.97
C HIS A 181 -30.53 -82.37 -64.94
N ASP A 182 -31.14 -81.33 -64.35
CA ASP A 182 -32.27 -81.39 -63.41
C ASP A 182 -32.02 -81.70 -61.92
N LEU A 183 -31.00 -81.07 -61.31
CA LEU A 183 -30.97 -80.91 -59.85
C LEU A 183 -31.19 -79.44 -59.48
N ARG A 184 -32.46 -79.09 -59.20
CA ARG A 184 -32.78 -77.92 -58.38
C ARG A 184 -32.04 -78.09 -57.06
N VAL A 185 -31.07 -77.21 -56.80
CA VAL A 185 -30.49 -77.07 -55.47
C VAL A 185 -31.61 -76.62 -54.53
N VAL A 186 -32.28 -77.60 -53.91
CA VAL A 186 -33.18 -77.36 -52.80
C VAL A 186 -32.28 -76.97 -51.64
N VAL A 187 -32.06 -75.67 -51.50
CA VAL A 187 -31.55 -75.10 -50.25
C VAL A 187 -32.54 -75.54 -49.18
N SER A 188 -32.11 -76.41 -48.26
CA SER A 188 -32.93 -76.82 -47.11
C SER A 188 -33.51 -75.54 -46.46
N PRO A 189 -34.80 -75.51 -46.10
CA PRO A 189 -35.40 -74.38 -45.39
C PRO A 189 -34.55 -73.95 -44.19
N GLU A 190 -33.91 -74.90 -43.50
CA GLU A 190 -33.04 -74.67 -42.35
C GLU A 190 -31.76 -73.90 -42.69
N ALA A 191 -31.17 -74.14 -43.87
CA ALA A 191 -29.97 -73.41 -44.33
C ALA A 191 -30.31 -71.96 -44.74
N LYS A 192 -31.51 -71.74 -45.28
CA LYS A 192 -32.06 -70.40 -45.58
C LYS A 192 -32.40 -69.63 -44.31
N GLU A 193 -32.88 -70.33 -43.29
CA GLU A 193 -33.20 -69.76 -41.98
C GLU A 193 -31.93 -69.41 -41.17
N CYS A 194 -30.86 -70.22 -41.27
CA CYS A 194 -29.55 -69.87 -40.69
C CYS A 194 -28.94 -68.62 -41.35
N LEU A 195 -28.90 -68.55 -42.69
CA LEU A 195 -28.38 -67.38 -43.40
C LEU A 195 -29.15 -66.09 -43.09
N THR A 196 -30.47 -66.17 -42.87
CA THR A 196 -31.29 -65.01 -42.51
C THR A 196 -31.17 -64.62 -41.03
N LYS A 197 -30.89 -65.57 -40.12
CA LYS A 197 -30.48 -65.27 -38.74
C LYS A 197 -29.11 -64.59 -38.70
N ASP A 198 -28.11 -65.11 -39.41
CA ASP A 198 -26.77 -64.51 -39.48
C ASP A 198 -26.80 -63.10 -40.08
N LEU A 199 -27.61 -62.87 -41.13
CA LEU A 199 -27.82 -61.53 -41.69
C LEU A 199 -28.48 -60.57 -40.70
N LYS A 200 -29.45 -61.03 -39.90
CA LYS A 200 -30.09 -60.22 -38.86
C LYS A 200 -29.15 -59.91 -37.69
N GLU A 201 -28.32 -60.87 -37.28
CA GLU A 201 -27.28 -60.63 -36.27
C GLU A 201 -26.20 -59.67 -36.79
N ARG A 202 -25.83 -59.76 -38.07
CA ARG A 202 -24.90 -58.83 -38.72
C ARG A 202 -25.48 -57.41 -38.79
N ASP A 203 -26.75 -57.26 -39.14
CA ASP A 203 -27.43 -55.96 -39.10
C ASP A 203 -27.55 -55.42 -37.67
N SER A 204 -27.76 -56.29 -36.68
CA SER A 204 -27.81 -55.92 -35.26
C SER A 204 -26.44 -55.45 -34.75
N MET A 205 -25.37 -56.21 -35.02
CA MET A 205 -24.00 -55.82 -34.66
C MET A 205 -23.54 -54.57 -35.40
N SER A 206 -23.89 -54.41 -36.68
CA SER A 206 -23.59 -53.21 -37.46
C SER A 206 -24.27 -51.97 -36.87
N ARG A 207 -25.53 -52.09 -36.42
CA ARG A 207 -26.23 -51.00 -35.71
C ARG A 207 -25.60 -50.70 -34.35
N GLN A 208 -25.16 -51.72 -33.60
CA GLN A 208 -24.45 -51.52 -32.33
C GLN A 208 -23.09 -50.83 -32.56
N PHE A 209 -22.32 -51.23 -33.57
CA PHE A 209 -21.07 -50.58 -33.95
C PHE A 209 -21.27 -49.13 -34.40
N SER A 210 -22.36 -48.85 -35.11
CA SER A 210 -22.74 -47.50 -35.52
C SER A 210 -23.11 -46.63 -34.31
N ALA A 211 -23.90 -47.17 -33.37
CA ALA A 211 -24.24 -46.49 -32.12
C ALA A 211 -23.01 -46.23 -31.24
N PHE A 212 -22.10 -47.20 -31.15
CA PHE A 212 -20.87 -47.09 -30.37
C PHE A 212 -19.89 -46.11 -31.00
N SER A 213 -19.72 -46.15 -32.34
CA SER A 213 -18.91 -45.16 -33.06
C SER A 213 -19.43 -43.75 -32.83
N ARG A 214 -20.76 -43.58 -32.84
CA ARG A 214 -21.39 -42.29 -32.57
C ARG A 214 -21.13 -41.81 -31.13
N LEU A 215 -21.22 -42.70 -30.14
CA LEU A 215 -20.89 -42.40 -28.75
C LEU A 215 -19.40 -41.99 -28.60
N VAL A 216 -18.49 -42.69 -29.27
CA VAL A 216 -17.05 -42.36 -29.27
C VAL A 216 -16.79 -40.97 -29.87
N THR A 217 -17.51 -40.60 -30.94
CA THR A 217 -17.42 -39.24 -31.51
C THR A 217 -18.00 -38.18 -30.57
N GLU A 218 -19.12 -38.43 -29.90
CA GLU A 218 -19.72 -37.51 -28.93
C GLU A 218 -18.80 -37.29 -27.71
N VAL A 219 -18.23 -38.35 -27.14
CA VAL A 219 -17.26 -38.27 -26.04
C VAL A 219 -15.96 -37.56 -26.47
N SER A 220 -15.51 -37.78 -27.71
CA SER A 220 -14.32 -37.09 -28.24
C SER A 220 -14.58 -35.59 -28.42
N GLN A 221 -15.79 -35.22 -28.86
CA GLN A 221 -16.22 -33.83 -29.00
C GLN A 221 -16.29 -33.13 -27.64
N GLU A 222 -16.94 -33.73 -26.64
CA GLU A 222 -16.99 -33.18 -25.27
C GLU A 222 -15.59 -32.99 -24.67
N ARG A 223 -14.68 -33.95 -24.90
CA ARG A 223 -13.30 -33.85 -24.43
C ARG A 223 -12.58 -32.64 -25.04
N ASP A 224 -12.81 -32.39 -26.33
CA ASP A 224 -12.17 -31.28 -27.03
C ASP A 224 -12.81 -29.93 -26.66
N ASP A 225 -14.09 -29.90 -26.30
CA ASP A 225 -14.76 -28.73 -25.71
C ASP A 225 -14.21 -28.45 -24.29
N LEU A 226 -14.07 -29.46 -23.42
CA LEU A 226 -13.45 -29.29 -22.10
C LEU A 226 -11.98 -28.83 -22.17
N ARG A 227 -11.24 -29.26 -23.20
CA ARG A 227 -9.88 -28.75 -23.45
C ARG A 227 -9.89 -27.28 -23.84
N ARG A 228 -10.93 -26.81 -24.53
CA ARG A 228 -11.12 -25.40 -24.90
C ARG A 228 -11.43 -24.58 -23.65
N ASP A 229 -12.38 -25.05 -22.83
CA ASP A 229 -12.75 -24.42 -21.56
C ASP A 229 -11.56 -24.35 -20.60
N LYS A 230 -10.73 -25.40 -20.53
CA LYS A 230 -9.48 -25.39 -19.74
C LYS A 230 -8.54 -24.26 -20.19
N LYS A 231 -8.34 -24.10 -21.51
CA LYS A 231 -7.47 -23.03 -22.04
C LYS A 231 -8.04 -21.64 -21.76
N GLU A 232 -9.36 -21.47 -21.84
CA GLU A 232 -10.03 -20.21 -21.52
C GLU A 232 -9.92 -19.86 -20.03
N LEU A 233 -10.02 -20.86 -19.15
CA LEU A 233 -9.81 -20.70 -17.72
C LEU A 233 -8.35 -20.38 -17.38
N GLU A 234 -7.39 -21.04 -18.03
CA GLU A 234 -5.95 -20.73 -17.90
C GLU A 234 -5.64 -19.31 -18.36
N HIS A 235 -6.23 -18.87 -19.47
CA HIS A 235 -6.10 -17.49 -19.94
C HIS A 235 -6.70 -16.48 -18.95
N SER A 236 -7.88 -16.78 -18.42
CA SER A 236 -8.55 -15.95 -17.41
C SER A 236 -7.70 -15.84 -16.13
N TYR A 237 -7.07 -16.94 -15.73
CA TYR A 237 -6.14 -16.96 -14.60
C TYR A 237 -4.90 -16.09 -14.85
N LEU A 238 -4.29 -16.19 -16.04
CA LEU A 238 -3.14 -15.38 -16.44
C LEU A 238 -3.45 -13.87 -16.43
N VAL A 239 -4.63 -13.49 -16.95
CA VAL A 239 -5.10 -12.09 -16.93
C VAL A 239 -5.30 -11.60 -15.49
N LEU A 240 -5.82 -12.46 -14.61
CA LEU A 240 -6.00 -12.12 -13.20
C LEU A 240 -4.64 -11.93 -12.50
N ASP A 241 -3.69 -12.81 -12.76
CA ASP A 241 -2.34 -12.78 -12.19
C ASP A 241 -1.58 -11.52 -12.63
N GLN A 242 -1.64 -11.17 -13.92
CA GLN A 242 -1.10 -9.91 -14.45
C GLN A 242 -1.74 -8.68 -13.79
N LYS A 243 -3.08 -8.68 -13.59
CA LYS A 243 -3.75 -7.59 -12.87
C LYS A 243 -3.31 -7.52 -11.41
N TYR A 244 -3.07 -8.65 -10.76
CA TYR A 244 -2.63 -8.72 -9.37
C TYR A 244 -1.21 -8.16 -9.22
N GLN A 245 -0.29 -8.54 -10.11
CA GLN A 245 1.06 -7.97 -10.18
C GLN A 245 1.04 -6.47 -10.47
N TYR A 246 0.23 -6.03 -11.44
CA TYR A 246 0.07 -4.60 -11.71
C TYR A 246 -0.45 -3.84 -10.49
N PHE A 247 -1.41 -4.41 -9.75
CA PHE A 247 -1.88 -3.83 -8.49
C PHE A 247 -0.80 -3.77 -7.40
N ALA A 248 0.04 -4.80 -7.29
CA ALA A 248 1.14 -4.83 -6.34
C ALA A 248 2.18 -3.75 -6.68
N ASP A 249 2.63 -3.69 -7.93
CA ASP A 249 3.62 -2.71 -8.41
C ASP A 249 3.08 -1.27 -8.34
N GLU A 250 1.80 -1.05 -8.67
CA GLU A 250 1.18 0.27 -8.60
C GLU A 250 1.00 0.72 -7.14
N SER A 251 0.72 -0.21 -6.22
CA SER A 251 0.69 0.10 -4.80
C SER A 251 2.08 0.55 -4.31
N GLU A 252 3.17 -0.17 -4.63
CA GLU A 252 4.52 0.21 -4.24
C GLU A 252 4.96 1.55 -4.88
N ARG A 253 4.70 1.76 -6.18
CA ARG A 253 5.04 3.03 -6.86
C ARG A 253 4.29 4.22 -6.28
N LYS A 254 2.98 4.08 -6.00
CA LYS A 254 2.20 5.17 -5.40
C LYS A 254 2.69 5.45 -3.99
N TYR A 255 2.98 4.45 -3.17
CA TYR A 255 3.49 4.71 -1.82
C TYR A 255 4.91 5.32 -1.83
N SER A 256 5.78 4.95 -2.78
CA SER A 256 7.14 5.49 -2.88
C SER A 256 7.18 6.94 -3.40
N LYS A 257 6.57 7.24 -4.56
CA LYS A 257 6.62 8.59 -5.13
C LYS A 257 5.74 9.60 -4.39
N SER A 258 4.59 9.17 -3.88
CA SER A 258 3.73 10.08 -3.11
C SER A 258 4.34 10.48 -1.79
N SER A 259 5.03 9.57 -1.10
CA SER A 259 5.60 9.87 0.22
C SER A 259 6.83 10.77 0.12
N GLN A 260 7.60 10.68 -0.97
CA GLN A 260 8.78 11.54 -1.16
C GLN A 260 8.45 12.95 -1.65
N ARG A 261 7.45 13.13 -2.53
CA ARG A 261 6.99 14.47 -2.94
C ARG A 261 6.21 15.19 -1.84
N ARG A 262 5.35 14.48 -1.11
CA ARG A 262 4.48 15.06 -0.07
C ARG A 262 5.27 15.65 1.11
N VAL A 263 6.33 14.99 1.55
CA VAL A 263 7.15 15.46 2.69
C VAL A 263 7.84 16.80 2.41
N ASN A 264 8.11 17.14 1.14
CA ASN A 264 8.82 18.37 0.78
C ASN A 264 7.90 19.48 0.21
N GLU A 265 6.81 19.13 -0.49
CA GLU A 265 5.95 20.11 -1.19
C GLU A 265 4.66 20.48 -0.42
N GLU A 266 4.07 19.58 0.37
CA GLU A 266 2.79 19.82 1.06
C GLU A 266 2.81 20.93 2.12
N PRO A 267 3.88 21.11 2.93
CA PRO A 267 3.93 22.21 3.88
C PRO A 267 3.85 23.57 3.17
N GLN A 268 4.53 23.70 2.02
CA GLN A 268 4.58 24.93 1.24
C GLN A 268 3.24 25.19 0.52
N LEU A 269 2.61 24.15 -0.02
CA LEU A 269 1.29 24.22 -0.65
C LEU A 269 0.18 24.54 0.36
N ALA A 270 0.23 23.95 1.56
CA ALA A 270 -0.70 24.25 2.64
C ALA A 270 -0.57 25.69 3.13
N VAL A 271 0.66 26.19 3.31
CA VAL A 271 0.93 27.60 3.63
C VAL A 271 0.40 28.53 2.53
N ASN A 272 0.63 28.18 1.26
CA ASN A 272 0.15 28.96 0.12
C ASN A 272 -1.38 29.00 0.03
N TRP A 273 -2.05 27.86 0.24
CA TRP A 273 -3.52 27.76 0.24
C TRP A 273 -4.14 28.56 1.38
N VAL A 274 -3.58 28.49 2.59
CA VAL A 274 -4.05 29.29 3.74
C VAL A 274 -3.85 30.79 3.45
N CYS A 275 -2.71 31.19 2.89
CA CYS A 275 -2.48 32.59 2.54
C CYS A 275 -3.45 33.10 1.47
N GLU A 276 -3.75 32.29 0.46
CA GLU A 276 -4.66 32.63 -0.63
C GLU A 276 -6.13 32.66 -0.18
N LYS A 277 -6.57 31.70 0.64
CA LYS A 277 -7.95 31.61 1.12
C LYS A 277 -8.32 32.72 2.11
N TYR A 278 -7.35 33.22 2.86
CA TYR A 278 -7.58 34.23 3.92
C TYR A 278 -6.93 35.60 3.62
N ASN A 279 -6.45 35.84 2.39
CA ASN A 279 -5.78 37.08 1.96
C ASN A 279 -4.64 37.52 2.90
N LEU A 280 -3.83 36.56 3.37
CA LEU A 280 -2.70 36.85 4.25
C LEU A 280 -1.43 37.14 3.41
N PRO A 281 -0.61 38.14 3.78
CA PRO A 281 0.62 38.46 3.06
C PRO A 281 1.65 37.32 3.18
N ARG A 282 2.12 36.82 2.03
CA ARG A 282 3.06 35.68 1.91
C ARG A 282 4.43 35.92 2.55
N GLU A 283 4.82 37.17 2.78
CA GLU A 283 6.17 37.57 3.21
C GLU A 283 6.50 37.22 4.68
N VAL A 284 5.52 36.80 5.48
CA VAL A 284 5.69 36.59 6.93
C VAL A 284 6.08 35.15 7.29
N TYR A 285 6.10 34.22 6.33
CA TYR A 285 6.34 32.80 6.59
C TYR A 285 7.69 32.32 6.04
N PRO A 286 8.40 31.43 6.76
CA PRO A 286 9.67 30.87 6.29
C PRO A 286 9.46 30.11 4.97
N GLN A 287 10.18 30.49 3.92
CA GLN A 287 10.22 29.71 2.69
C GLN A 287 11.19 28.56 2.86
N VAL A 288 10.71 27.32 2.75
CA VAL A 288 11.59 26.15 2.67
C VAL A 288 12.13 26.09 1.25
N PRO A 289 13.45 25.98 1.03
CA PRO A 289 14.00 25.83 -0.30
C PRO A 289 13.47 24.52 -0.89
N VAL A 290 12.66 24.65 -1.94
CA VAL A 290 12.30 23.52 -2.81
C VAL A 290 13.59 23.14 -3.51
N GLY A 291 14.08 21.92 -3.27
CA GLY A 291 15.25 21.40 -3.99
C GLY A 291 14.92 21.38 -5.47
N ASP A 292 15.77 21.99 -6.29
CA ASP A 292 15.63 21.96 -7.74
C ASP A 292 15.58 20.50 -8.21
N ASP A 293 14.48 20.17 -8.91
CA ASP A 293 14.31 18.90 -9.59
C ASP A 293 15.52 18.67 -10.51
N GLU A 294 16.22 17.54 -10.33
CA GLU A 294 17.07 17.03 -11.40
C GLU A 294 16.16 16.78 -12.62
N GLU A 295 16.34 17.58 -13.67
CA GLU A 295 15.72 17.38 -14.97
C GLU A 295 16.15 16.02 -15.52
N GLU A 296 15.33 14.99 -15.28
CA GLU A 296 15.51 13.68 -15.90
C GLU A 296 15.02 13.76 -17.36
N GLU A 297 15.96 13.55 -18.29
CA GLU A 297 15.78 13.60 -19.73
C GLU A 297 14.55 12.81 -20.20
N VAL A 298 13.68 13.48 -20.95
CA VAL A 298 12.61 12.84 -21.73
C VAL A 298 13.27 11.99 -22.83
N PRO A 299 13.05 10.67 -22.90
CA PRO A 299 13.43 9.94 -24.10
C PRO A 299 12.44 10.32 -25.20
N VAL A 300 12.95 11.06 -26.19
CA VAL A 300 12.25 11.39 -27.43
C VAL A 300 11.91 10.09 -28.16
N GLU A 301 10.65 9.71 -28.16
CA GLU A 301 10.10 8.82 -29.18
C GLU A 301 10.17 9.53 -30.55
N LYS A 302 11.08 9.07 -31.41
CA LYS A 302 10.91 9.15 -32.85
C LYS A 302 11.10 7.76 -33.44
N GLY A 303 10.00 7.20 -33.92
CA GLY A 303 9.96 5.88 -34.51
C GLY A 303 10.53 5.80 -35.92
N GLY A 304 10.47 4.57 -36.44
CA GLY A 304 10.25 4.31 -37.86
C GLY A 304 11.46 3.87 -38.68
N GLY A 305 11.65 2.55 -38.75
CA GLY A 305 11.93 1.86 -40.02
C GLY A 305 13.38 1.48 -40.33
N ALA A 306 13.69 0.19 -40.27
CA ALA A 306 13.94 -0.66 -41.44
C ALA A 306 14.54 -2.02 -41.02
N ASN A 307 14.04 -3.08 -41.67
CA ASN A 307 14.47 -4.48 -41.61
C ASN A 307 15.99 -4.70 -41.69
N VAL A 308 16.47 -5.82 -41.14
CA VAL A 308 17.16 -6.92 -41.88
C VAL A 308 17.59 -8.03 -40.90
N VAL A 309 17.05 -9.24 -41.14
CA VAL A 309 17.67 -10.60 -41.12
C VAL A 309 18.72 -10.96 -40.06
N GLY A 310 18.50 -12.10 -39.39
CA GLY A 310 19.58 -12.89 -38.79
C GLY A 310 19.10 -13.97 -37.82
N GLU A 311 18.95 -15.19 -38.33
CA GLU A 311 18.96 -16.43 -37.53
C GLU A 311 20.26 -16.54 -36.72
N ASP A 312 20.20 -16.92 -35.45
CA ASP A 312 20.81 -18.15 -34.90
C ASP A 312 21.00 -18.12 -33.38
N VAL A 313 20.36 -19.10 -32.73
CA VAL A 313 20.89 -20.07 -31.75
C VAL A 313 22.07 -19.61 -30.87
N LEU A 314 21.88 -19.65 -29.54
CA LEU A 314 22.70 -20.49 -28.63
C LEU A 314 22.23 -20.41 -27.15
N ASN A 315 21.73 -21.56 -26.70
CA ASN A 315 21.98 -22.21 -25.40
C ASN A 315 22.65 -21.36 -24.30
N LYS A 316 21.95 -21.13 -23.18
CA LYS A 316 22.56 -21.32 -21.85
C LYS A 316 21.67 -22.14 -20.93
N LYS A 317 22.31 -23.20 -20.49
CA LYS A 317 21.88 -24.29 -19.61
C LYS A 317 21.80 -23.77 -18.18
N LEU A 318 20.97 -24.46 -17.40
CA LEU A 318 20.84 -24.37 -15.94
C LEU A 318 22.16 -24.20 -15.21
N ASP A 319 22.13 -23.46 -14.09
CA ASP A 319 22.61 -24.04 -12.83
C ASP A 319 21.67 -23.65 -11.69
N VAL A 320 21.28 -24.70 -10.97
CA VAL A 320 20.49 -24.74 -9.75
C VAL A 320 21.50 -24.67 -8.61
N ASP A 321 21.38 -23.68 -7.73
CA ASP A 321 22.00 -23.76 -6.41
C ASP A 321 20.93 -23.58 -5.32
N THR A 322 20.41 -24.73 -4.89
CA THR A 322 19.79 -24.92 -3.60
C THR A 322 20.88 -24.90 -2.53
N SER A 323 20.91 -23.89 -1.65
CA SER A 323 21.56 -24.04 -0.35
C SER A 323 20.59 -23.68 0.77
N SER A 324 20.27 -24.71 1.52
CA SER A 324 19.54 -24.75 2.78
C SER A 324 20.44 -24.28 3.92
N HIS A 325 19.99 -23.35 4.76
CA HIS A 325 20.46 -23.24 6.14
C HIS A 325 19.31 -23.04 7.13
N SER A 326 19.08 -24.12 7.87
CA SER A 326 18.34 -24.20 9.12
C SER A 326 19.27 -23.96 10.31
N SER A 327 18.89 -23.08 11.20
CA SER A 327 19.16 -23.08 12.66
C SER A 327 18.20 -22.02 13.23
N VAL A 328 17.25 -22.28 14.13
CA VAL A 328 17.26 -22.93 15.45
C VAL A 328 18.39 -22.40 16.33
N THR A 329 18.11 -21.28 16.99
CA THR A 329 17.90 -21.19 18.46
C THR A 329 16.91 -20.08 18.75
#